data_AF-S6CAN0-F1
#
_entry.id   AF-S6CAN0-F1
#
_cell.length_a   1.000
_cell.length_b   1.000
_cell.length_c   1.000
_cell.angle_alpha   90.00
_cell.angle_beta   90.00
_cell.angle_gamma   90.00
#
_symmetry.space_group_name_H-M   'P 1'
#
loop_
_entity.id
_entity.type
_entity.pdbx_description
1 polymer ?
#
loop_
_entity_poly.entity_id
_entity_poly.type
_entity_poly.pdbx_seq_one_letter_code
_entity_poly.pdbx_strand_id
1 'polypeptide(L)'
;MARENAKDIISCGFDPDLTFIYRNTDYIQDLYGIALKMQKKTTLNQVKGIFGFNMSSNIGCIAYPAIEGAAAFCQAYPKIFGQRSDMLCLVPQGIDQDPFFRMTRDLAPRLGYLKPISIHSKFIPSLLGVTQKMSSSIEGSAIFVTDTPKMIRDKVHKYAFSGGRDTAEEHRKLGANLEVDVSYHYLRFLMEDEAKLEDIGARYKAGEIMSSTVKDMLVDVVCGIINDYKTRREKVTDDVLDTFMDPNRECFQRFRKN
;
A
#
# COMPACT_ATOMS: atom_id res chain seq x y z
N MET A 1 -9.45 -5.53 -14.74
CA MET A 1 -9.07 -5.34 -13.33
C MET A 1 -7.62 -4.86 -13.19
N ALA A 2 -6.59 -5.66 -13.52
CA ALA A 2 -5.19 -5.25 -13.35
C ALA A 2 -4.81 -3.94 -14.06
N ARG A 3 -5.21 -3.74 -15.33
CA ARG A 3 -4.97 -2.48 -16.07
C ARG A 3 -5.64 -1.26 -15.42
N GLU A 4 -6.84 -1.43 -14.88
CA GLU A 4 -7.52 -0.33 -14.17
C GLU A 4 -6.81 0.02 -12.85
N ASN A 5 -6.32 -0.97 -12.11
CA ASN A 5 -5.51 -0.70 -10.92
C ASN A 5 -4.14 -0.10 -11.25
N ALA A 6 -3.55 -0.43 -12.40
CA ALA A 6 -2.36 0.26 -12.87
C ALA A 6 -2.65 1.75 -13.13
N LYS A 7 -3.82 2.11 -13.68
CA LYS A 7 -4.23 3.51 -13.80
C LYS A 7 -4.39 4.19 -12.44
N ASP A 8 -4.93 3.49 -11.43
CA ASP A 8 -4.97 3.99 -10.04
C ASP A 8 -3.57 4.30 -9.51
N ILE A 9 -2.62 3.38 -9.70
CA ILE A 9 -1.23 3.53 -9.25
C ILE A 9 -0.54 4.71 -9.95
N ILE A 10 -0.67 4.82 -11.27
CA ILE A 10 -0.10 5.94 -12.04
C ILE A 10 -0.62 7.29 -11.54
N SER A 11 -1.89 7.33 -11.13
CA SER A 11 -2.54 8.53 -10.58
C SER A 11 -1.98 8.99 -9.24
N CYS A 12 -1.08 8.22 -8.61
CA CYS A 12 -0.28 8.67 -7.46
C CYS A 12 0.88 9.61 -7.86
N GLY A 13 1.14 9.80 -9.16
CA GLY A 13 2.13 10.77 -9.65
C GLY A 13 3.55 10.22 -9.83
N PHE A 14 3.67 8.91 -10.11
CA PHE A 14 4.97 8.31 -10.42
C PHE A 14 5.57 8.88 -11.71
N ASP A 15 6.89 9.08 -11.72
CA ASP A 15 7.63 9.48 -12.92
C ASP A 15 7.69 8.29 -13.90
N PRO A 16 7.15 8.40 -15.13
CA PRO A 16 7.23 7.33 -16.11
C PRO A 16 8.69 6.93 -16.38
N ASP A 17 9.65 7.85 -16.42
CA ASP A 17 11.04 7.54 -16.77
C ASP A 17 11.79 6.74 -15.69
N LEU A 18 11.17 6.57 -14.53
CA LEU A 18 11.71 5.84 -13.38
C LEU A 18 10.84 4.65 -12.96
N THR A 19 9.69 4.44 -13.61
CA THR A 19 8.67 3.52 -13.12
C THR A 19 8.26 2.52 -14.18
N PHE A 20 8.40 1.23 -13.85
CA PHE A 20 7.92 0.11 -14.66
C PHE A 20 6.84 -0.64 -13.89
N ILE A 21 5.64 -0.71 -14.47
CA ILE A 21 4.50 -1.45 -13.92
C ILE A 21 4.24 -2.64 -14.82
N TYR A 22 4.06 -3.83 -14.25
CA TYR A 22 3.77 -5.01 -15.05
C TYR A 22 2.68 -5.87 -14.40
N ARG A 23 2.00 -6.62 -15.25
CA ARG A 23 1.11 -7.70 -14.83
C ARG A 23 1.91 -9.01 -14.86
N ASN A 24 1.86 -9.79 -13.78
CA ASN A 24 2.61 -11.05 -13.69
C ASN A 24 2.44 -11.96 -14.91
N THR A 25 1.23 -12.08 -15.47
CA THR A 25 0.98 -12.92 -16.66
C THR A 25 1.67 -12.42 -17.93
N ASP A 26 1.99 -11.13 -18.03
CA ASP A 26 2.62 -10.51 -19.21
C ASP A 26 4.14 -10.40 -19.06
N TYR A 27 4.65 -10.55 -17.83
CA TYR A 27 6.06 -10.43 -17.48
C TYR A 27 6.67 -11.70 -16.90
N ILE A 28 5.92 -12.82 -16.94
CA ILE A 28 6.33 -14.06 -16.31
C ILE A 28 7.63 -14.61 -16.91
N GLN A 29 7.91 -14.35 -18.18
CA GLN A 29 9.10 -14.81 -18.88
C GLN A 29 10.41 -14.39 -18.20
N ASP A 30 10.46 -13.17 -17.65
CA ASP A 30 11.64 -12.63 -16.97
C ASP A 30 11.70 -13.07 -15.49
N LEU A 31 10.54 -13.33 -14.87
CA LEU A 31 10.45 -13.79 -13.48
C LEU A 31 10.70 -15.30 -13.32
N TYR A 32 10.29 -16.11 -14.30
CA TYR A 32 10.13 -17.55 -14.15
C TYR A 32 11.44 -18.27 -13.84
N GLY A 33 12.55 -17.87 -14.47
CA GLY A 33 13.86 -18.47 -14.22
C GLY A 33 14.32 -18.28 -12.77
N ILE A 34 14.03 -17.13 -12.17
CA ILE A 34 14.36 -16.84 -10.76
C ILE A 34 13.38 -17.58 -9.84
N ALA A 35 12.08 -17.52 -10.14
CA ALA A 35 11.05 -18.22 -9.39
C ALA A 35 11.34 -19.73 -9.30
N LEU A 36 11.77 -20.38 -10.39
CA LEU A 36 12.16 -21.79 -10.37
C LEU A 36 13.34 -22.07 -9.43
N LYS A 37 14.36 -21.19 -9.42
CA LYS A 37 15.51 -21.34 -8.49
C LYS A 37 15.05 -21.19 -7.03
N MET A 38 14.12 -20.29 -6.76
CA MET A 38 13.50 -20.11 -5.44
C MET A 38 12.68 -21.35 -5.05
N GLN A 39 11.76 -21.81 -5.92
CA GLN A 39 10.95 -23.00 -5.70
C GLN A 39 11.80 -24.23 -5.41
N LYS A 40 12.90 -24.44 -6.14
CA LYS A 40 13.84 -25.55 -5.90
C LYS A 40 14.48 -25.51 -4.51
N LYS A 41 14.60 -24.33 -3.90
CA LYS A 41 15.23 -24.13 -2.58
C LYS A 41 14.22 -23.98 -1.44
N THR A 42 12.93 -24.08 -1.73
CA THR A 42 11.83 -23.93 -0.78
C THR A 42 11.03 -25.22 -0.70
N THR A 43 11.00 -25.83 0.48
CA THR A 43 10.22 -27.04 0.74
C THR A 43 8.74 -26.73 0.95
N LEU A 44 7.89 -27.73 0.73
CA LEU A 44 6.46 -27.62 1.05
C LEU A 44 6.24 -27.28 2.53
N ASN A 45 7.03 -27.84 3.45
CA ASN A 45 6.92 -27.55 4.87
C ASN A 45 7.20 -26.07 5.20
N GLN A 46 8.17 -25.45 4.52
CA GLN A 46 8.48 -24.03 4.69
C GLN A 46 7.30 -23.15 4.27
N VAL A 47 6.73 -23.35 3.08
CA VAL A 47 5.59 -22.54 2.62
C VAL A 47 4.34 -22.76 3.48
N LYS A 48 4.10 -23.99 3.96
CA LYS A 48 3.03 -24.27 4.93
C LYS A 48 3.22 -23.50 6.24
N GLY A 49 4.43 -23.52 6.79
CA GLY A 49 4.76 -22.83 8.04
C GLY A 49 4.71 -21.30 7.92
N ILE A 50 5.09 -20.74 6.77
CA ILE A 50 5.15 -19.29 6.57
C ILE A 50 3.79 -18.71 6.19
N PHE A 51 3.05 -19.37 5.30
CA PHE A 51 1.82 -18.83 4.69
C PHE A 51 0.53 -19.56 5.10
N GLY A 52 0.63 -20.61 5.92
CA GLY A 52 -0.55 -21.34 6.41
C GLY A 52 -1.23 -22.22 5.34
N PHE A 53 -0.57 -22.51 4.23
CA PHE A 53 -1.11 -23.40 3.21
C PHE A 53 -1.34 -24.82 3.75
N ASN A 54 -2.30 -25.53 3.17
CA ASN A 54 -2.66 -26.88 3.56
C ASN A 54 -2.88 -27.77 2.32
N MET A 55 -3.28 -29.02 2.54
CA MET A 55 -3.47 -29.99 1.43
C MET A 55 -4.68 -29.66 0.54
N SER A 56 -5.55 -28.74 0.95
CA SER A 56 -6.65 -28.22 0.13
C SER A 56 -6.26 -26.95 -0.65
N SER A 57 -5.09 -26.37 -0.38
CA SER A 57 -4.56 -25.25 -1.16
C SER A 57 -4.15 -25.75 -2.55
N ASN A 58 -4.55 -25.02 -3.60
CA ASN A 58 -4.14 -25.38 -4.95
C ASN A 58 -2.62 -25.14 -5.15
N ILE A 59 -2.02 -25.87 -6.10
CA ILE A 59 -0.58 -25.83 -6.37
C ILE A 59 -0.09 -24.44 -6.80
N GLY A 60 -0.96 -23.62 -7.40
CA GLY A 60 -0.66 -22.24 -7.78
C GLY A 60 -0.43 -21.36 -6.56
N CYS A 61 -1.29 -21.44 -5.54
CA CYS A 61 -1.11 -20.73 -4.27
C CYS A 61 0.21 -21.13 -3.58
N ILE A 62 0.53 -22.43 -3.59
CA ILE A 62 1.77 -22.95 -2.99
C ILE A 62 3.01 -22.41 -3.73
N ALA A 63 2.93 -22.27 -5.06
CA ALA A 63 4.03 -21.80 -5.90
C ALA A 63 4.19 -20.27 -5.95
N TYR A 64 3.12 -19.52 -5.70
CA TYR A 64 3.06 -18.06 -5.83
C TYR A 64 4.12 -17.29 -5.04
N PRO A 65 4.46 -17.64 -3.78
CA PRO A 65 5.46 -16.88 -3.01
C PRO A 65 6.82 -16.74 -3.69
N ALA A 66 7.19 -17.69 -4.55
CA ALA A 66 8.42 -17.61 -5.32
C ALA A 66 8.35 -16.59 -6.48
N ILE A 67 7.16 -16.35 -7.03
CA ILE A 67 6.94 -15.32 -8.06
C ILE A 67 7.05 -13.93 -7.42
N GLU A 68 6.41 -13.72 -6.26
CA GLU A 68 6.51 -12.48 -5.48
C GLU A 68 7.96 -12.18 -5.11
N GLY A 69 8.67 -13.17 -4.56
CA GLY A 69 10.07 -13.00 -4.18
C GLY A 69 11.03 -12.82 -5.35
N ALA A 70 10.71 -13.35 -6.54
CA ALA A 70 11.54 -13.18 -7.73
C ALA A 70 11.63 -11.71 -8.17
N ALA A 71 10.55 -10.96 -8.01
CA ALA A 71 10.48 -9.53 -8.30
C ALA A 71 11.45 -8.69 -7.44
N ALA A 72 11.93 -9.22 -6.32
CA ALA A 72 12.85 -8.51 -5.43
C ALA A 72 14.31 -8.51 -5.89
N PHE A 73 14.62 -9.10 -7.05
CA PHE A 73 15.98 -9.25 -7.57
C PHE A 73 16.16 -8.50 -8.89
N CYS A 74 17.24 -7.73 -9.03
CA CYS A 74 17.49 -6.94 -10.25
C CYS A 74 17.61 -7.80 -11.51
N GLN A 75 18.00 -9.07 -11.36
CA GLN A 75 18.06 -10.06 -12.45
C GLN A 75 16.70 -10.32 -13.09
N ALA A 76 15.59 -10.01 -12.40
CA ALA A 76 14.24 -10.10 -12.95
C ALA A 76 13.94 -9.00 -13.98
N TYR A 77 14.80 -7.99 -14.11
CA TYR A 77 14.57 -6.83 -14.97
C TYR A 77 15.74 -6.58 -15.93
N PRO A 78 16.10 -7.56 -16.80
CA PRO A 78 17.26 -7.44 -17.70
C PRO A 78 17.12 -6.29 -18.69
N LYS A 79 15.88 -5.90 -19.05
CA LYS A 79 15.63 -4.73 -19.91
C LYS A 79 15.97 -3.40 -19.23
N ILE A 80 15.89 -3.34 -17.89
CA ILE A 80 16.19 -2.13 -17.11
C ILE A 80 17.64 -2.14 -16.65
N PHE A 81 18.08 -3.24 -16.01
CA PHE A 81 19.38 -3.31 -15.36
C PHE A 81 20.45 -4.07 -16.15
N GLY A 82 20.14 -4.64 -17.31
CA GLY A 82 21.09 -5.45 -18.08
C GLY A 82 21.54 -6.69 -17.31
N GLN A 83 22.85 -6.92 -17.24
CA GLN A 83 23.46 -8.05 -16.53
C GLN A 83 23.93 -7.68 -15.11
N ARG A 84 23.44 -6.56 -14.55
CA ARG A 84 23.84 -6.12 -13.21
C ARG A 84 23.38 -7.11 -12.14
N SER A 85 24.24 -7.28 -11.14
CA SER A 85 24.02 -8.10 -9.96
C SER A 85 24.31 -7.37 -8.64
N ASP A 86 24.68 -6.09 -8.74
CA ASP A 86 25.10 -5.20 -7.66
C ASP A 86 24.01 -4.24 -7.17
N MET A 87 22.78 -4.37 -7.71
CA MET A 87 21.66 -3.50 -7.36
C MET A 87 20.89 -4.05 -6.16
N LEU A 88 20.77 -3.22 -5.13
CA LEU A 88 19.90 -3.48 -3.98
C LEU A 88 18.45 -3.18 -4.36
N CYS A 89 17.52 -4.00 -3.85
CA CYS A 89 16.08 -3.75 -3.93
C CYS A 89 15.57 -3.24 -2.59
N LEU A 90 14.86 -2.11 -2.60
CA LEU A 90 14.10 -1.61 -1.46
C LEU A 90 12.62 -1.87 -1.70
N VAL A 91 11.93 -2.46 -0.71
CA VAL A 91 10.53 -2.89 -0.80
C VAL A 91 9.69 -2.19 0.28
N PRO A 92 9.05 -1.05 -0.05
CA PRO A 92 8.03 -0.44 0.79
C PRO A 92 6.75 -1.27 0.77
N GLN A 93 6.26 -1.69 1.94
CA GLN A 93 5.10 -2.60 2.03
C GLN A 93 4.35 -2.48 3.36
N GLY A 94 3.10 -2.97 3.39
CA GLY A 94 2.42 -3.25 4.64
C GLY A 94 3.07 -4.41 5.38
N ILE A 95 3.01 -4.42 6.72
CA ILE A 95 3.64 -5.47 7.53
C ILE A 95 3.10 -6.89 7.26
N ASP A 96 1.90 -7.01 6.70
CA ASP A 96 1.29 -8.29 6.29
C ASP A 96 2.01 -8.96 5.11
N GLN A 97 2.82 -8.21 4.35
CA GLN A 97 3.60 -8.75 3.24
C GLN A 97 4.99 -9.28 3.67
N ASP A 98 5.45 -8.97 4.89
CA ASP A 98 6.76 -9.40 5.42
C ASP A 98 7.04 -10.91 5.26
N PRO A 99 6.08 -11.85 5.44
CA PRO A 99 6.34 -13.28 5.22
C PRO A 99 6.95 -13.61 3.86
N PHE A 100 6.56 -12.91 2.79
CA PHE A 100 7.13 -13.09 1.44
C PHE A 100 8.60 -12.66 1.37
N PHE A 101 8.90 -11.48 1.88
CA PHE A 101 10.25 -10.91 1.77
C PHE A 101 11.21 -11.45 2.83
N ARG A 102 10.70 -11.92 3.97
CA ARG A 102 11.48 -12.71 4.93
C ARG A 102 11.97 -14.01 4.30
N MET A 103 11.07 -14.78 3.68
CA MET A 103 11.45 -15.97 2.90
C MET A 103 12.46 -15.62 1.78
N THR A 104 12.22 -14.54 1.06
CA THR A 104 13.10 -14.09 -0.03
C THR A 104 14.50 -13.76 0.46
N ARG A 105 14.64 -13.09 1.61
CA ARG A 105 15.93 -12.78 2.25
C ARG A 105 16.70 -14.02 2.72
N ASP A 106 16.01 -15.06 3.16
CA ASP A 106 16.63 -16.34 3.52
C ASP A 106 17.17 -17.09 2.28
N LEU A 107 16.47 -16.96 1.15
CA LEU A 107 16.85 -17.60 -0.11
C LEU A 107 17.95 -16.85 -0.87
N ALA A 108 17.99 -15.51 -0.77
CA ALA A 108 18.88 -14.67 -1.58
C ALA A 108 20.38 -15.09 -1.54
N PRO A 109 21.02 -15.35 -0.38
CA PRO A 109 22.42 -15.78 -0.33
C PRO A 109 22.64 -17.13 -1.00
N ARG A 110 21.67 -18.05 -0.89
CA ARG A 110 21.73 -19.39 -1.50
C ARG A 110 21.59 -19.35 -3.03
N LEU A 111 21.12 -18.22 -3.57
CA LEU A 111 20.96 -17.94 -4.99
C LEU A 111 22.10 -17.09 -5.56
N GLY A 112 22.99 -16.56 -4.70
CA GLY A 112 24.02 -15.61 -5.09
C GLY A 112 23.47 -14.20 -5.36
N TYR A 113 22.32 -13.85 -4.76
CA TYR A 113 21.69 -12.54 -4.93
C TYR A 113 21.76 -11.71 -3.65
N LEU A 114 21.65 -10.39 -3.80
CA LEU A 114 21.58 -9.46 -2.68
C LEU A 114 20.23 -9.58 -1.97
N LYS A 115 20.25 -9.48 -0.63
CA LYS A 115 19.02 -9.50 0.17
C LYS A 115 18.22 -8.22 -0.10
N PRO A 116 16.91 -8.30 -0.40
CA PRO A 116 16.08 -7.11 -0.47
C PRO A 116 15.95 -6.45 0.91
N ILE A 117 15.83 -5.13 0.93
CA ILE A 117 15.62 -4.29 2.11
C ILE A 117 14.13 -3.99 2.19
N SER A 118 13.53 -4.12 3.37
CA SER A 118 12.09 -3.83 3.55
C SER A 118 11.91 -2.59 4.42
N ILE A 119 10.92 -1.76 4.09
CA ILE A 119 10.38 -0.71 4.96
C ILE A 119 8.89 -1.02 5.18
N HIS A 120 8.48 -1.06 6.44
CA HIS A 120 7.13 -1.47 6.82
C HIS A 120 6.26 -0.28 7.20
N SER A 121 5.10 -0.17 6.56
CA SER A 121 4.06 0.78 6.94
C SER A 121 3.11 0.17 7.98
N LYS A 122 2.55 1.04 8.84
CA LYS A 122 1.41 0.69 9.70
C LYS A 122 0.14 0.59 8.85
N PHE A 123 -0.84 -0.17 9.32
CA PHE A 123 -2.14 -0.20 8.66
C PHE A 123 -2.89 1.11 8.87
N ILE A 124 -3.53 1.60 7.80
CA ILE A 124 -4.61 2.57 7.92
C ILE A 124 -5.80 1.81 8.53
N PRO A 125 -6.37 2.29 9.65
CA PRO A 125 -7.43 1.58 10.33
C PRO A 125 -8.74 1.58 9.53
N SER A 126 -9.61 0.62 9.85
CA SER A 126 -11.02 0.66 9.45
C SER A 126 -11.71 1.86 10.07
N LEU A 127 -12.68 2.44 9.38
CA LEU A 127 -13.58 3.43 9.98
C LEU A 127 -14.24 2.91 11.27
N LEU A 128 -14.50 1.60 11.34
CA LEU A 128 -15.15 0.96 12.50
C LEU A 128 -14.26 0.85 13.74
N GLY A 129 -12.95 1.09 13.64
CA GLY A 129 -12.05 1.07 14.79
C GLY A 129 -10.57 0.90 14.46
N VAL A 130 -9.72 1.38 15.36
CA VAL A 130 -8.25 1.47 15.18
C VAL A 130 -7.53 0.12 15.09
N THR A 131 -8.11 -0.93 15.66
CA THR A 131 -7.55 -2.30 15.65
C THR A 131 -8.00 -3.13 14.45
N GLN A 132 -8.96 -2.63 13.67
CA GLN A 132 -9.53 -3.33 12.53
C GLN A 132 -8.89 -2.84 11.23
N LYS A 133 -8.67 -3.75 10.28
CA LYS A 133 -8.18 -3.41 8.93
C LYS A 133 -9.37 -2.99 8.05
N MET A 134 -9.18 -1.96 7.22
CA MET A 134 -10.17 -1.60 6.19
C MET A 134 -10.42 -2.79 5.25
N SER A 135 -11.69 -3.03 4.88
CA SER A 135 -12.04 -4.12 3.97
C SER A 135 -13.09 -3.66 2.96
N SER A 136 -12.85 -3.94 1.68
CA SER A 136 -13.84 -3.66 0.64
C SER A 136 -15.12 -4.48 0.78
N SER A 137 -15.09 -5.59 1.54
CA SER A 137 -16.24 -6.45 1.78
C SER A 137 -17.09 -6.06 2.99
N ILE A 138 -16.64 -5.11 3.82
CA ILE A 138 -17.37 -4.69 5.02
C ILE A 138 -17.91 -3.28 4.79
N GLU A 139 -19.24 -3.15 4.79
CA GLU A 139 -19.93 -1.88 4.62
C GLU A 139 -19.48 -0.86 5.67
N GLY A 140 -19.22 0.36 5.24
CA GLY A 140 -18.84 1.46 6.13
C GLY A 140 -17.42 1.35 6.71
N SER A 141 -16.65 0.29 6.41
CA SER A 141 -15.28 0.13 6.94
C SER A 141 -14.21 0.92 6.18
N ALA A 142 -14.48 1.28 4.91
CA ALA A 142 -13.51 1.87 4.01
C ALA A 142 -14.06 3.09 3.26
N ILE A 143 -13.18 4.06 3.04
CA ILE A 143 -13.36 5.14 2.09
C ILE A 143 -12.71 4.70 0.77
N PHE A 144 -13.48 4.71 -0.31
CA PHE A 144 -12.97 4.36 -1.63
C PHE A 144 -12.57 5.63 -2.38
N VAL A 145 -11.54 5.53 -3.21
CA VAL A 145 -11.11 6.63 -4.10
C VAL A 145 -12.19 7.03 -5.13
N THR A 146 -13.19 6.17 -5.34
CA THR A 146 -14.36 6.43 -6.19
C THR A 146 -15.52 7.10 -5.46
N ASP A 147 -15.48 7.21 -4.11
CA ASP A 147 -16.56 7.81 -3.34
C ASP A 147 -16.76 9.29 -3.74
N THR A 148 -18.00 9.76 -3.63
CA THR A 148 -18.34 11.19 -3.78
C THR A 148 -18.10 11.95 -2.47
N PRO A 149 -17.94 13.29 -2.49
CA PRO A 149 -17.78 14.09 -1.27
C PRO A 149 -18.91 13.84 -0.25
N LYS A 150 -20.14 13.67 -0.72
CA LYS A 150 -21.29 13.33 0.13
C LYS A 150 -21.11 11.94 0.77
N MET A 151 -20.74 10.93 -0.01
CA MET A 151 -20.51 9.58 0.53
C MET A 151 -19.36 9.54 1.54
N ILE A 152 -18.27 10.29 1.30
CA ILE A 152 -17.15 10.41 2.24
C ILE A 152 -17.65 11.02 3.55
N ARG A 153 -18.36 12.15 3.48
CA ARG A 153 -18.96 12.80 4.65
C ARG A 153 -19.88 11.86 5.41
N ASP A 154 -20.81 11.21 4.73
CA ASP A 154 -21.77 10.29 5.34
C ASP A 154 -21.05 9.11 6.01
N LYS A 155 -20.02 8.54 5.36
CA LYS A 155 -19.24 7.43 5.92
C LYS A 155 -18.45 7.83 7.17
N VAL A 156 -17.74 8.95 7.12
CA VAL A 156 -16.94 9.45 8.25
C VAL A 156 -17.86 9.81 9.42
N HIS A 157 -18.96 10.52 9.18
CA HIS A 157 -19.89 10.91 10.25
C HIS A 157 -20.60 9.72 10.87
N LYS A 158 -21.06 8.76 10.05
CA LYS A 158 -21.85 7.61 10.51
C LYS A 158 -21.01 6.47 11.09
N TYR A 159 -19.90 6.10 10.46
CA TYR A 159 -19.16 4.87 10.78
C TYR A 159 -17.82 5.11 11.47
N ALA A 160 -17.19 6.28 11.32
CA ALA A 160 -15.89 6.52 11.96
C ALA A 160 -16.04 6.53 13.48
N PHE A 161 -15.40 5.57 14.14
CA PHE A 161 -15.40 5.46 15.60
C PHE A 161 -14.79 6.72 16.23
N SER A 162 -15.50 7.29 17.20
CA SER A 162 -15.13 8.52 17.90
C SER A 162 -14.49 8.19 19.23
N GLY A 163 -13.33 8.78 19.51
CA GLY A 163 -12.69 8.78 20.83
C GLY A 163 -13.21 9.88 21.75
N GLY A 164 -14.11 10.74 21.27
CA GLY A 164 -14.84 11.71 22.08
C GLY A 164 -15.82 11.08 23.09
N ARG A 165 -16.59 11.92 23.78
CA ARG A 165 -17.58 11.49 24.79
C ARG A 165 -18.99 11.54 24.22
N ASP A 166 -19.91 10.81 24.84
CA ASP A 166 -21.30 10.70 24.39
C ASP A 166 -22.04 12.05 24.48
N THR A 167 -21.71 12.86 25.50
CA THR A 167 -22.29 14.19 25.69
C THR A 167 -21.28 15.31 25.48
N ALA A 168 -21.75 16.46 24.98
CA ALA A 168 -20.91 17.64 24.78
C ALA A 168 -20.36 18.21 26.10
N GLU A 169 -21.10 18.05 27.20
CA GLU A 169 -20.65 18.50 28.52
C GLU A 169 -19.48 17.65 29.02
N GLU A 170 -19.58 16.32 28.95
CA GLU A 170 -18.48 15.42 29.33
C GLU A 170 -17.28 15.62 28.41
N HIS A 171 -17.50 15.83 27.12
CA HIS A 171 -16.42 16.07 26.18
C HIS A 171 -15.61 17.31 26.53
N ARG A 172 -16.27 18.42 26.86
CA ARG A 172 -15.57 19.66 27.28
C ARG A 172 -14.82 19.50 28.61
N LYS A 173 -15.27 18.60 29.50
CA LYS A 173 -14.63 18.37 30.80
C LYS A 173 -13.48 17.37 30.74
N LEU A 174 -13.62 16.31 29.95
CA LEU A 174 -12.73 15.14 29.98
C LEU A 174 -11.93 14.96 28.68
N GLY A 175 -12.29 15.69 27.62
CA GLY A 175 -11.65 15.60 26.31
C GLY A 175 -11.85 14.26 25.59
N ALA A 176 -11.17 14.15 24.44
CA ALA A 176 -11.13 12.95 23.61
C ALA A 176 -9.96 12.02 23.95
N ASN A 177 -10.16 10.71 23.75
CA ASN A 177 -9.07 9.74 23.68
C ASN A 177 -8.59 9.58 22.23
N LEU A 178 -7.45 10.22 21.93
CA LEU A 178 -6.82 10.18 20.61
C LEU A 178 -6.31 8.78 20.21
N GLU A 179 -6.06 7.87 21.17
CA GLU A 179 -5.55 6.53 20.87
C GLU A 179 -6.57 5.66 20.15
N VAL A 180 -7.86 5.93 20.36
CA VAL A 180 -8.96 5.16 19.77
C VAL A 180 -9.73 5.94 18.71
N ASP A 181 -9.52 7.26 18.56
CA ASP A 181 -10.27 8.08 17.61
C ASP A 181 -9.82 7.85 16.16
N VAL A 182 -10.68 7.23 15.36
CA VAL A 182 -10.32 6.85 13.98
C VAL A 182 -10.11 8.08 13.10
N SER A 183 -10.84 9.18 13.35
CA SER A 183 -10.74 10.36 12.50
C SER A 183 -9.39 11.05 12.68
N TYR A 184 -8.95 11.18 13.92
CA TYR A 184 -7.61 11.67 14.26
C TYR A 184 -6.52 10.73 13.75
N HIS A 185 -6.67 9.41 13.85
CA HIS A 185 -5.73 8.47 13.26
C HIS A 185 -5.58 8.66 11.74
N TYR A 186 -6.68 8.84 11.00
CA TYR A 186 -6.60 9.14 9.57
C TYR A 186 -5.87 10.46 9.30
N LEU A 187 -6.15 11.52 10.08
CA LEU A 187 -5.45 12.80 9.94
C LEU A 187 -3.94 12.64 10.12
N ARG A 188 -3.47 11.79 11.05
CA ARG A 188 -2.04 11.50 11.22
C ARG A 188 -1.37 10.86 10.01
N PHE A 189 -2.13 10.17 9.15
CA PHE A 189 -1.60 9.57 7.92
C PHE A 189 -1.68 10.51 6.71
N LEU A 190 -2.67 11.41 6.69
CA LEU A 190 -3.06 12.14 5.49
C LEU A 190 -2.77 13.65 5.55
N MET A 191 -2.61 14.22 6.75
CA MET A 191 -2.30 15.63 6.93
C MET A 191 -0.79 15.83 6.89
N GLU A 192 -0.32 16.64 5.95
CA GLU A 192 1.10 16.97 5.80
C GLU A 192 1.57 18.07 6.76
N ASP A 193 0.65 18.93 7.22
CA ASP A 193 0.94 20.01 8.15
C ASP A 193 1.02 19.47 9.60
N GLU A 194 2.24 19.16 10.04
CA GLU A 194 2.51 18.62 11.38
C GLU A 194 2.06 19.58 12.49
N ALA A 195 2.30 20.88 12.35
CA ALA A 195 1.93 21.87 13.36
C ALA A 195 0.40 21.96 13.54
N LYS A 196 -0.34 21.92 12.43
CA LYS A 196 -1.81 21.87 12.47
C LYS A 196 -2.32 20.56 13.07
N LEU A 197 -1.70 19.43 12.76
CA LEU A 197 -2.06 18.13 13.33
C LEU A 197 -1.86 18.10 14.85
N GLU A 198 -0.75 18.67 15.33
CA GLU A 198 -0.45 18.82 16.76
C GLU A 198 -1.48 19.71 17.47
N ASP A 199 -1.84 20.85 16.88
CA ASP A 199 -2.89 21.74 17.41
C ASP A 199 -4.24 21.01 17.52
N ILE A 200 -4.66 20.32 16.46
CA ILE A 200 -5.91 19.52 16.46
C ILE A 200 -5.86 18.49 17.59
N GLY A 201 -4.76 17.76 17.72
CA GLY A 201 -4.59 16.75 18.76
C GLY A 201 -4.69 17.35 20.16
N ALA A 202 -3.99 18.45 20.43
CA ALA A 202 -4.00 19.13 21.72
C ALA A 202 -5.40 19.62 22.10
N ARG A 203 -6.07 20.34 21.18
CA ARG A 203 -7.40 20.92 21.41
C ARG A 203 -8.48 19.87 21.53
N TYR A 204 -8.39 18.78 20.76
CA TYR A 204 -9.36 17.69 20.84
C TYR A 204 -9.20 16.88 22.14
N LYS A 205 -7.95 16.63 22.56
CA LYS A 205 -7.65 16.01 23.85
C LYS A 205 -8.06 16.89 25.03
N ALA A 206 -8.04 18.21 24.88
CA ALA A 206 -8.51 19.15 25.90
C ALA A 206 -10.05 19.33 25.91
N GLY A 207 -10.77 18.82 24.90
CA GLY A 207 -12.22 18.99 24.78
C GLY A 207 -12.65 20.36 24.23
N GLU A 208 -11.72 21.13 23.66
CA GLU A 208 -11.98 22.45 23.09
C GLU A 208 -12.69 22.38 21.72
N ILE A 209 -12.40 21.33 20.95
CA ILE A 209 -13.06 21.04 19.67
C ILE A 209 -13.84 19.74 19.78
N MET A 210 -14.98 19.67 19.09
CA MET A 210 -15.87 18.51 19.14
C MET A 210 -15.47 17.43 18.12
N SER A 211 -15.91 16.18 18.35
CA SER A 211 -15.68 15.08 17.40
C SER A 211 -16.20 15.39 15.98
N SER A 212 -17.32 16.11 15.86
CA SER A 212 -17.86 16.51 14.56
C SER A 212 -16.90 17.44 13.79
N THR A 213 -16.24 18.35 14.50
CA THR A 213 -15.24 19.27 13.92
C THR A 213 -14.03 18.51 13.38
N VAL A 214 -13.50 17.54 14.15
CA VAL A 214 -12.38 16.70 13.70
C VAL A 214 -12.78 15.83 12.50
N LYS A 215 -14.01 15.29 12.51
CA LYS A 215 -14.58 14.56 11.37
C LYS A 215 -14.72 15.42 10.11
N ASP A 216 -15.18 16.66 10.25
CA ASP A 216 -15.27 17.60 9.12
C ASP A 216 -13.88 17.92 8.56
N MET A 217 -12.88 18.16 9.41
CA MET A 217 -11.49 18.36 8.97
C MET A 217 -10.95 17.14 8.20
N LEU A 218 -11.25 15.92 8.65
CA LEU A 218 -10.89 14.71 7.93
C LEU A 218 -11.58 14.63 6.57
N VAL A 219 -12.88 14.93 6.51
CA VAL A 219 -13.64 14.93 5.25
C VAL A 219 -13.00 15.89 4.26
N ASP A 220 -12.60 17.08 4.70
CA ASP A 220 -11.98 18.08 3.83
C ASP A 220 -10.62 17.59 3.28
N VAL A 221 -9.76 17.04 4.14
CA VAL A 221 -8.46 16.47 3.73
C VAL A 221 -8.64 15.33 2.74
N VAL A 222 -9.52 14.37 3.04
CA VAL A 222 -9.78 13.21 2.18
C VAL A 222 -10.40 13.64 0.85
N CYS A 223 -11.34 14.58 0.85
CA CYS A 223 -11.94 15.10 -0.38
C CYS A 223 -10.91 15.80 -1.25
N GLY A 224 -9.99 16.59 -0.66
CA GLY A 224 -8.88 17.21 -1.38
C GLY A 224 -8.01 16.18 -2.09
N ILE A 225 -7.52 15.18 -1.34
CA ILE A 225 -6.67 14.09 -1.87
C ILE A 225 -7.38 13.34 -3.00
N ILE A 226 -8.66 12.96 -2.79
CA ILE A 226 -9.43 12.21 -3.80
C ILE A 226 -9.70 13.07 -5.04
N ASN A 227 -9.97 14.36 -4.88
CA ASN A 227 -10.17 15.26 -6.01
C ASN A 227 -8.90 15.37 -6.87
N ASP A 228 -7.76 15.59 -6.23
CA ASP A 228 -6.46 15.67 -6.91
C ASP A 228 -6.12 14.35 -7.61
N TYR A 229 -6.38 13.22 -6.94
CA TYR A 229 -6.25 11.89 -7.53
C TYR A 229 -7.17 11.73 -8.75
N LYS A 230 -8.46 12.14 -8.69
CA LYS A 230 -9.40 12.04 -9.81
C LYS A 230 -8.95 12.88 -11.00
N THR A 231 -8.49 14.10 -10.77
CA THR A 231 -7.93 14.97 -11.81
C THR A 231 -6.69 14.35 -12.47
N ARG A 232 -5.84 13.64 -11.73
CA ARG A 232 -4.71 12.90 -12.32
C ARG A 232 -5.18 11.65 -13.07
N ARG A 233 -6.15 10.91 -12.51
CA ARG A 233 -6.71 9.69 -13.10
C ARG A 233 -7.36 9.92 -14.45
N GLU A 234 -8.08 11.02 -14.62
CA GLU A 234 -8.67 11.42 -15.91
C GLU A 234 -7.63 11.60 -17.03
N LYS A 235 -6.38 11.90 -16.67
CA LYS A 235 -5.27 12.08 -17.62
C LYS A 235 -4.55 10.78 -17.97
N VAL A 236 -4.86 9.68 -17.29
CA VAL A 236 -4.22 8.38 -17.55
C VAL A 236 -4.93 7.67 -18.69
N THR A 237 -4.53 8.02 -19.92
CA THR A 237 -4.98 7.34 -21.14
C THR A 237 -4.37 5.94 -21.27
N ASP A 238 -4.83 5.15 -22.24
CA ASP A 238 -4.23 3.85 -22.53
C ASP A 238 -2.78 3.99 -23.04
N ASP A 239 -2.45 5.05 -23.80
CA ASP A 239 -1.07 5.34 -24.22
C ASP A 239 -0.14 5.63 -23.03
N VAL A 240 -0.64 6.38 -22.04
CA VAL A 240 0.10 6.63 -20.79
C VAL A 240 0.31 5.31 -20.07
N LEU A 241 -0.74 4.51 -19.91
CA LEU A 241 -0.64 3.19 -19.27
C LEU A 241 0.39 2.29 -19.98
N ASP A 242 0.31 2.21 -21.31
CA ASP A 242 1.20 1.36 -22.10
C ASP A 242 2.65 1.86 -22.01
N THR A 243 2.87 3.17 -21.86
CA THR A 243 4.20 3.72 -21.54
C THR A 243 4.72 3.15 -20.22
N PHE A 244 3.97 3.20 -19.12
CA PHE A 244 4.39 2.63 -17.83
C PHE A 244 4.62 1.11 -17.89
N MET A 245 3.93 0.42 -18.80
CA MET A 245 4.01 -1.03 -19.00
C MET A 245 5.06 -1.48 -20.03
N ASP A 246 5.76 -0.56 -20.69
CA ASP A 246 6.83 -0.90 -21.63
C ASP A 246 8.20 -0.99 -20.92
N PRO A 247 8.85 -2.17 -20.88
CA PRO A 247 10.19 -2.32 -20.31
C PRO A 247 11.30 -1.87 -21.27
N ASN A 248 11.02 -1.53 -22.54
CA ASN A 248 12.02 -1.23 -23.56
C ASN A 248 12.29 0.27 -23.76
N ARG A 249 11.70 1.13 -22.92
CA ARG A 249 11.89 2.58 -22.98
C ARG A 249 13.35 2.98 -22.89
N GLU A 250 13.74 3.94 -23.72
CA GLU A 250 15.12 4.42 -23.85
C GLU A 250 15.67 4.98 -22.52
N CYS A 251 14.80 5.64 -21.74
CA CYS A 251 15.15 6.20 -20.44
C CYS A 251 15.69 5.16 -19.43
N PHE A 252 15.39 3.86 -19.61
CA PHE A 252 15.94 2.80 -18.75
C PHE A 252 17.38 2.40 -19.09
N GLN A 253 17.88 2.75 -20.28
CA GLN A 253 19.25 2.39 -20.67
C GLN A 253 20.30 2.99 -19.72
N ARG A 254 20.01 4.15 -19.11
CA ARG A 254 20.88 4.80 -18.10
C ARG A 254 21.17 3.96 -16.86
N PHE A 255 20.35 2.94 -16.57
CA PHE A 255 20.53 2.06 -15.41
C PHE A 255 21.37 0.81 -15.71
N ARG A 256 21.62 0.54 -16.99
CA ARG A 256 22.50 -0.53 -17.44
C ARG A 256 23.95 -0.10 -17.15
N LYS A 257 24.77 -1.06 -16.73
CA LYS A 257 26.22 -0.83 -16.61
C LYS A 257 26.81 -0.91 -18.02
N ASN A 258 27.65 0.05 -18.39
CA ASN A 258 28.51 -0.05 -19.57
C ASN A 258 29.43 -1.28 -19.48
#